data_AF-A0A2I0B4D5-F1
#
_entry.id   AF-A0A2I0B4D5-F1
#
_cell.length_a   1.000
_cell.length_b   1.000
_cell.length_c   1.000
_cell.angle_alpha   90.00
_cell.angle_beta   90.00
_cell.angle_gamma   90.00
#
_symmetry.space_group_name_H-M   'P 1'
#
loop_
_entity.id
_entity.type
_entity.pdbx_description
1 polymer ?
#
loop_
_entity_poly.entity_id
_entity_poly.type
_entity_poly.pdbx_seq_one_letter_code
_entity_poly.pdbx_strand_id
1 'polypeptide(L)'
;MVIPPTADFRPNSPPKGAVCVYRAQVDYGLMLPLQPEFREILNSFQIVSAQLSPKAVAYAYSFLKLLQAQGIPWTLTLFRTMFS
;
A
#
# COMPACT_ATOMS: atom_id res chain seq x y z
N MET A 1 -2.49 22.49 12.99
CA MET A 1 -1.40 22.70 12.01
C MET A 1 -0.98 21.32 11.52
N VAL A 2 -1.23 20.99 10.25
CA VAL A 2 -0.85 19.69 9.67
C VAL A 2 0.59 19.81 9.19
N ILE A 3 1.50 19.03 9.77
CA ILE A 3 2.91 19.02 9.36
C ILE A 3 2.98 18.29 8.02
N PRO A 4 3.54 18.91 6.95
CA PRO A 4 3.67 18.23 5.68
C PRO A 4 4.67 17.06 5.79
N PRO A 5 4.41 15.93 5.10
CA PRO A 5 5.37 14.83 5.08
C PRO A 5 6.73 15.30 4.53
N THR A 6 7.80 14.76 5.12
CA THR A 6 9.18 14.86 4.61
C THR A 6 9.24 14.44 3.14
N ALA A 7 10.23 14.92 2.38
CA ALA A 7 10.27 14.78 0.92
C ALA A 7 10.06 13.32 0.45
N ASP A 8 10.63 12.36 1.16
CA ASP A 8 10.52 10.92 0.86
C ASP A 8 9.12 10.34 1.09
N PHE A 9 8.26 11.05 1.82
CA PHE A 9 6.92 10.63 2.22
C PHE A 9 5.81 11.32 1.42
N ARG A 10 6.17 12.13 0.42
CA ARG A 10 5.18 12.80 -0.44
C ARG A 10 4.64 11.82 -1.49
N PRO A 11 3.35 11.90 -1.85
CA PRO A 11 2.85 11.19 -3.02
C PRO A 11 3.62 11.64 -4.27
N ASN A 12 4.06 10.68 -5.06
CA ASN A 12 4.77 10.93 -6.31
C ASN A 12 3.85 10.59 -7.49
N SER A 13 3.91 11.42 -8.53
CA SER A 13 3.17 11.24 -9.78
C SER A 13 4.19 10.99 -10.88
N PRO A 14 4.54 9.73 -11.17
CA PRO A 14 5.55 9.43 -12.17
C PRO A 14 5.09 9.91 -13.56
N PRO A 15 6.02 10.31 -14.44
CA PRO A 15 5.70 10.62 -15.84
C PRO A 15 4.99 9.46 -16.55
N LYS A 16 4.28 9.76 -17.64
CA LYS A 16 3.63 8.72 -18.45
C LYS A 16 4.67 7.69 -18.93
N GLY A 17 4.41 6.41 -18.66
CA GLY A 17 5.33 5.31 -18.98
C GLY A 17 6.39 5.00 -17.91
N ALA A 18 6.43 5.75 -16.81
CA ALA A 18 7.29 5.47 -15.66
C ALA A 18 6.49 4.87 -14.50
N VAL A 19 7.16 4.08 -13.66
CA VAL A 19 6.62 3.51 -12.42
C VAL A 19 7.35 4.16 -11.25
N CYS A 20 6.59 4.56 -10.22
CA CYS A 20 7.18 5.02 -8.97
C CYS A 20 7.45 3.81 -8.08
N VAL A 21 8.68 3.70 -7.56
CA VAL A 21 9.05 2.74 -6.53
C VAL A 21 9.49 3.49 -5.27
N TYR A 22 9.15 2.95 -4.10
CA TYR A 22 9.56 3.53 -2.83
C TYR A 22 10.86 2.86 -2.38
N ARG A 23 11.92 3.65 -2.21
CA ARG A 23 13.25 3.15 -1.83
C ARG A 23 13.20 2.23 -0.60
N ALA A 24 12.50 2.63 0.46
CA ALA A 24 12.37 1.81 1.67
C ALA A 24 11.69 0.44 1.40
N GLN A 25 10.76 0.37 0.46
CA GLN A 25 10.12 -0.89 0.07
C GLN A 25 11.10 -1.77 -0.73
N VAL A 26 11.85 -1.18 -1.66
CA VAL A 26 12.87 -1.87 -2.45
C VAL A 26 13.99 -2.40 -1.56
N ASP A 27 14.49 -1.58 -0.63
CA ASP A 27 15.53 -1.95 0.34
C ASP A 27 15.07 -3.07 1.27
N TYR A 28 13.75 -3.16 1.53
CA TYR A 28 13.13 -4.25 2.27
C TYR A 28 12.90 -5.52 1.41
N GLY A 29 13.20 -5.47 0.11
CA GLY A 29 12.99 -6.58 -0.83
C GLY A 29 11.56 -6.68 -1.40
N LEU A 30 10.73 -5.65 -1.23
CA LEU A 30 9.40 -5.61 -1.85
C LEU A 30 9.51 -5.17 -3.30
N MET A 31 9.45 -6.15 -4.21
CA MET A 31 9.34 -5.94 -5.66
C MET A 31 7.96 -6.32 -6.18
N LEU A 32 6.92 -6.06 -5.38
CA LEU A 32 5.55 -6.43 -5.70
C LEU A 32 4.85 -5.28 -6.41
N PRO A 33 4.12 -5.54 -7.52
CA PRO A 33 3.33 -4.51 -8.15
C PRO A 33 2.22 -4.04 -7.20
N LEU A 34 2.03 -2.73 -7.09
CA LEU A 34 0.89 -2.15 -6.37
C LEU A 34 -0.41 -2.58 -7.07
N GLN A 35 -1.16 -3.48 -6.41
CA GLN A 35 -2.45 -3.95 -6.91
C GLN A 35 -3.53 -2.87 -6.69
N PRO A 36 -4.63 -2.86 -7.47
CA PRO A 36 -5.72 -1.89 -7.30
C PRO A 36 -6.27 -1.79 -5.87
N GLU A 37 -6.31 -2.91 -5.15
CA GLU A 37 -6.77 -3.02 -3.76
C GLU A 37 -5.92 -2.16 -2.82
N PHE A 38 -4.61 -2.02 -3.08
CA PHE A 38 -3.76 -1.14 -2.30
C PHE A 38 -4.20 0.32 -2.42
N ARG A 39 -4.68 0.75 -3.59
CA ARG A 39 -5.21 2.10 -3.76
C ARG A 39 -6.46 2.31 -2.92
N GLU A 40 -7.35 1.32 -2.85
CA GLU A 40 -8.54 1.38 -2.00
C GLU A 40 -8.18 1.46 -0.51
N ILE A 41 -7.22 0.65 -0.06
CA ILE A 41 -6.71 0.68 1.31
C ILE A 41 -6.13 2.07 1.63
N LEU A 42 -5.20 2.56 0.82
CA LEU A 42 -4.56 3.86 1.00
C LEU A 42 -5.59 5.00 1.07
N ASN A 43 -6.55 5.01 0.14
CA ASN A 43 -7.64 5.98 0.12
C ASN A 43 -8.50 5.87 1.38
N SER A 44 -8.78 4.66 1.90
CA SER A 44 -9.62 4.48 3.08
C SER A 44 -9.02 5.07 4.35
N PHE A 45 -7.69 5.05 4.47
CA PHE A 45 -6.94 5.65 5.59
C PHE A 45 -6.47 7.08 5.30
N GLN A 46 -6.75 7.61 4.10
CA GLN A 46 -6.27 8.92 3.65
C GLN A 46 -4.74 9.07 3.75
N ILE A 47 -4.01 7.98 3.43
CA ILE A 47 -2.55 7.94 3.46
C ILE A 47 -1.99 7.66 2.07
N VAL A 48 -0.72 8.00 1.86
CA VAL A 48 0.03 7.68 0.65
C VAL A 48 0.95 6.49 0.90
N SER A 49 1.31 5.74 -0.16
CA SER A 49 2.12 4.52 -0.02
C SER A 49 3.48 4.77 0.66
N ALA A 50 4.02 5.98 0.49
CA ALA A 50 5.24 6.43 1.17
C ALA A 50 5.14 6.39 2.70
N GLN A 51 3.94 6.62 3.26
CA GLN A 51 3.68 6.65 4.71
C GLN A 51 3.55 5.25 5.31
N LEU A 52 3.46 4.19 4.49
CA LEU A 52 3.41 2.82 4.98
C LEU A 52 4.84 2.30 5.20
N SER A 53 5.05 1.67 6.36
CA SER A 53 6.26 0.87 6.55
C SER A 53 6.27 -0.30 5.56
N PRO A 54 7.44 -0.77 5.10
CA PRO A 54 7.53 -1.95 4.24
C PRO A 54 6.82 -3.18 4.83
N LYS A 55 6.87 -3.36 6.15
CA LYS A 55 6.13 -4.43 6.85
C LYS A 55 4.62 -4.32 6.66
N ALA A 56 4.05 -3.11 6.77
CA ALA A 56 2.62 -2.91 6.58
C ALA A 56 2.20 -3.25 5.14
N VAL A 57 3.02 -2.90 4.15
CA VAL A 57 2.81 -3.29 2.75
C VAL A 57 2.86 -4.81 2.60
N ALA A 58 3.84 -5.47 3.21
CA ALA A 58 3.96 -6.94 3.17
C ALA A 58 2.74 -7.64 3.79
N TYR A 59 2.21 -7.13 4.90
CA TYR A 59 1.01 -7.67 5.55
C TYR A 59 -0.25 -7.49 4.71
N ALA A 60 -0.47 -6.30 4.13
CA ALA A 60 -1.60 -6.07 3.24
C ALA A 60 -1.54 -7.02 2.02
N TYR A 61 -0.36 -7.22 1.43
CA TYR A 61 -0.19 -8.14 0.32
C TYR A 61 -0.44 -9.60 0.73
N SER A 62 0.11 -10.02 1.87
CA SER A 62 -0.06 -11.37 2.40
C SER A 62 -1.53 -11.67 2.70
N PHE A 63 -2.26 -10.69 3.21
CA PHE A 63 -3.70 -10.78 3.44
C PHE A 63 -4.47 -11.00 2.14
N LEU A 64 -4.21 -10.21 1.09
CA LEU A 64 -4.84 -10.39 -0.23
C LEU A 64 -4.54 -11.78 -0.81
N LYS A 65 -3.30 -12.26 -0.68
CA LYS A 65 -2.90 -13.61 -1.12
C LYS A 65 -3.61 -14.71 -0.34
N LEU A 66 -3.79 -14.51 0.96
CA LEU A 66 -4.54 -15.45 1.79
C LEU A 66 -6.01 -15.53 1.37
N LEU A 67 -6.67 -14.39 1.14
CA LEU A 67 -8.05 -14.35 0.64
C LEU A 67 -8.17 -15.07 -0.70
N GLN A 68 -7.24 -14.80 -1.63
CA GLN A 68 -7.17 -15.46 -2.92
C GLN A 68 -7.03 -16.98 -2.77
N ALA A 69 -6.13 -17.45 -1.89
CA ALA A 69 -5.93 -18.88 -1.64
C ALA A 69 -7.14 -19.57 -1.02
N GLN A 70 -7.96 -18.84 -0.26
CA GLN A 70 -9.18 -19.35 0.36
C GLN A 70 -10.43 -19.16 -0.51
N GLY A 71 -10.31 -18.54 -1.69
CA GLY A 71 -11.46 -18.21 -2.54
C GLY A 71 -12.41 -17.17 -1.94
N ILE A 72 -11.95 -16.39 -0.96
CA ILE A 72 -12.75 -15.35 -0.30
C ILE A 72 -12.63 -14.06 -1.12
N PRO A 73 -13.74 -13.44 -1.52
CA PRO A 73 -13.69 -12.18 -2.26
C PRO A 73 -13.14 -11.06 -1.37
N TRP A 74 -12.23 -10.26 -1.94
CA TRP A 74 -11.76 -9.03 -1.31
C TRP A 74 -12.92 -8.06 -1.09
N THR A 75 -12.97 -7.45 0.10
CA THR A 75 -13.73 -6.23 0.34
C THR A 75 -12.94 -5.30 1.25
N LEU A 76 -13.04 -4.00 1.02
CA LEU A 76 -12.42 -3.01 1.90
C LEU A 76 -12.93 -3.12 3.34
N THR A 77 -14.21 -3.47 3.53
CA THR A 77 -14.80 -3.70 4.86
C THR A 77 -14.08 -4.82 5.60
N LEU A 78 -13.80 -5.94 4.94
CA LEU A 78 -13.09 -7.07 5.54
C LEU A 78 -11.69 -6.69 6.00
N PHE A 79 -10.97 -5.89 5.20
CA PHE A 79 -9.67 -5.35 5.61
C PHE A 79 -9.80 -4.47 6.86
N ARG A 80 -10.75 -3.54 6.87
CA ARG A 80 -10.95 -2.64 8.02
C ARG A 80 -11.34 -3.40 9.29
N THR A 81 -12.13 -4.47 9.19
CA THR A 81 -12.45 -5.31 10.35
C THR A 81 -11.22 -5.98 10.98
N MET A 82 -10.18 -6.24 10.19
CA MET A 82 -8.96 -6.93 10.66
C MET A 82 -7.84 -5.98 11.09
N PHE A 83 -7.80 -4.76 10.51
CA PHE A 83 -6.67 -3.84 10.64
C PHE A 83 -7.05 -2.44 11.18
N SER A 84 -8.28 -2.23 11.65
CA SER A 84 -8.76 -1.00 12.35
C SER A 84 -9.25 -1.33 13.75
#